data_AF-A0A9X7J199-F1
#
_entry.id   AF-A0A9X7J199-F1
#
_cell.length_a   1.000
_cell.length_b   1.000
_cell.length_c   1.000
_cell.angle_alpha   90.00
_cell.angle_beta   90.00
_cell.angle_gamma   90.00
#
_symmetry.space_group_name_H-M   'P 1'
#
loop_
_entity.id
_entity.type
_entity.pdbx_description
1 polymer ?
#
loop_
_entity_poly.entity_id
_entity_poly.type
_entity_poly.pdbx_seq_one_letter_code
_entity_poly.pdbx_strand_id
1 'polypeptide(L)'
;MPELTPKLGIKKPLGNETVSRAAFNENWDIIDQKAVGDMGGVPTIQAGLDAEKPAPGTAGRLYVATDTQMIYRDTGTAWQKVGVVKWGDIDGKPASFTPSAHKTTHATGGADALAPADIGAAAQTDFAAHLADDAAHNIPSHFDPTTGHKHTGAAGDGPQIDPSAFATANWPAFRAYQSTAQSLAAATWTKIAFQTENYDQGNVYDNAEYQFIAPTGGIYIVSARVHFAGGLDGENHAAAVYVNGAAHSRLKQGPIGAVDEDSVGGTVLLKLAAGDYVEIYGYSSNARDTQVASTYTYFAAVRVA
;
A
#
# COMPACT_ATOMS: atom_id res chain seq x y z
N MET A 1 37.16 100.44 19.96
CA MET A 1 35.83 99.94 19.55
C MET A 1 35.04 99.66 20.82
N PRO A 2 33.76 100.05 20.93
CA PRO A 2 32.96 99.76 22.12
C PRO A 2 32.88 98.24 22.33
N GLU A 3 33.02 97.80 23.57
CA GLU A 3 32.92 96.38 23.92
C GLU A 3 31.45 95.95 23.79
N LEU A 4 31.18 94.88 23.04
CA LEU A 4 29.83 94.35 22.88
C LEU A 4 29.49 93.39 24.02
N THR A 5 28.22 93.32 24.44
CA THR A 5 27.79 92.27 25.38
C THR A 5 27.88 90.89 24.70
N PRO A 6 28.40 89.84 25.38
CA PRO A 6 28.66 88.55 24.71
C PRO A 6 27.43 87.83 24.16
N LYS A 7 26.27 88.01 24.79
CA LYS A 7 25.02 87.31 24.42
C LYS A 7 24.16 88.09 23.43
N LEU A 8 24.06 89.41 23.63
CA LEU A 8 23.12 90.25 22.88
C LEU A 8 23.84 91.17 21.88
N GLY A 9 25.16 91.30 21.94
CA GLY A 9 25.91 92.18 21.03
C GLY A 9 25.58 93.66 21.22
N ILE A 10 25.14 94.05 22.41
CA ILE A 10 24.76 95.44 22.76
C ILE A 10 26.03 96.23 23.00
N LYS A 11 26.10 97.46 22.49
CA LYS A 11 27.25 98.35 22.69
C LYS A 11 27.29 98.80 24.15
N LYS A 12 28.36 98.46 24.89
CA LYS A 12 28.59 98.98 26.25
C LYS A 12 29.18 100.40 26.14
N PRO A 13 28.55 101.43 26.76
CA PRO A 13 29.12 102.77 26.82
C PRO A 13 30.45 102.75 27.58
N LEU A 14 31.45 103.53 27.14
CA LEU A 14 32.64 103.76 27.95
C LEU A 14 32.31 104.72 29.10
N GLY A 15 33.02 104.61 30.23
CA GLY A 15 32.69 105.33 31.47
C GLY A 15 32.68 106.87 31.38
N ASN A 16 33.22 107.44 30.29
CA ASN A 16 33.25 108.87 30.01
C ASN A 16 32.61 109.25 28.66
N GLU A 17 31.85 108.34 28.04
CA GLU A 17 31.22 108.56 26.73
C GLU A 17 29.80 109.13 26.88
N THR A 18 29.47 110.13 26.07
CA THR A 18 28.09 110.67 25.99
C THR A 18 27.29 109.85 24.98
N VAL A 19 26.25 109.14 25.45
CA VAL A 19 25.40 108.32 24.58
C VAL A 19 24.26 109.16 23.99
N SER A 20 24.09 109.13 22.67
CA SER A 20 22.95 109.80 22.01
C SER A 20 21.66 109.00 22.21
N ARG A 21 20.50 109.68 22.18
CA ARG A 21 19.19 109.00 22.19
C ARG A 21 19.04 107.98 21.07
N ALA A 22 19.67 108.23 19.92
CA ALA A 22 19.66 107.30 18.78
C ALA A 22 20.42 106.01 19.09
N ALA A 23 21.64 106.12 19.66
CA ALA A 23 22.43 104.95 20.05
C ALA A 23 21.75 104.16 21.19
N PHE A 24 21.04 104.86 22.08
CA PHE A 24 20.24 104.21 23.12
C PHE A 24 19.06 103.42 22.54
N ASN A 25 18.34 103.98 21.56
CA ASN A 25 17.25 103.29 20.89
C ASN A 25 17.73 102.08 20.06
N GLU A 26 18.89 102.19 19.38
CA GLU A 26 19.50 101.05 18.66
C GLU A 26 19.76 99.87 19.60
N ASN A 27 20.23 100.14 20.83
CA ASN A 27 20.39 99.11 21.84
C ASN A 27 19.03 98.50 22.28
N TRP A 28 17.95 99.28 22.34
CA TRP A 28 16.60 98.77 22.61
C TRP A 28 16.06 97.90 21.48
N ASP A 29 16.29 98.29 20.23
CA ASP A 29 15.90 97.50 19.06
C ASP A 29 16.66 96.16 19.04
N ILE A 30 17.96 96.17 19.37
CA ILE A 30 18.76 94.95 19.50
C ILE A 30 18.26 94.07 20.66
N ILE A 31 17.89 94.68 21.79
CA ILE A 31 17.29 93.95 22.92
C ILE A 31 15.97 93.32 22.50
N ASP A 32 15.09 94.04 21.82
CA ASP A 32 13.79 93.51 21.39
C ASP A 32 13.94 92.39 20.36
N GLN A 33 14.84 92.57 19.39
CA GLN A 33 15.13 91.57 18.34
C GLN A 33 15.75 90.28 18.91
N LYS A 34 16.57 90.38 19.96
CA LYS A 34 17.32 89.24 20.51
C LYS A 34 16.81 88.72 21.85
N ALA A 35 15.95 89.48 22.52
CA ALA A 35 15.10 88.91 23.54
C ALA A 35 14.38 87.73 22.89
N VAL A 36 14.28 86.62 23.61
CA VAL A 36 13.46 85.49 23.18
C VAL A 36 12.01 85.96 23.31
N GLY A 37 11.57 86.81 22.39
CA GLY A 37 10.17 87.02 22.10
C GLY A 37 9.64 85.78 21.41
N ASP A 38 8.35 85.52 21.55
CA ASP A 38 7.57 84.49 20.84
C ASP A 38 7.56 84.72 19.30
N MET A 39 8.71 84.99 18.68
CA MET A 39 8.85 85.16 17.25
C MET A 39 8.70 83.81 16.57
N GLY A 40 7.49 83.55 16.06
CA GLY A 40 7.17 82.42 15.20
C GLY A 40 6.27 81.35 15.83
N GLY A 41 5.67 81.58 17.01
CA GLY A 41 4.87 80.55 17.68
C GLY A 41 5.71 79.35 18.17
N VAL A 42 7.04 79.51 18.20
CA VAL A 42 7.97 78.56 18.79
C VAL A 42 7.99 78.81 20.30
N PRO A 43 7.45 77.90 21.11
CA PRO A 43 7.21 78.18 22.50
C PRO A 43 8.50 78.16 23.30
N THR A 44 8.59 79.01 24.33
CA THR A 44 9.66 78.92 25.34
C THR A 44 9.87 77.48 25.79
N ILE A 45 11.11 77.00 25.82
CA ILE A 45 11.45 75.68 26.34
C ILE A 45 12.07 75.85 27.72
N GLN A 46 11.41 75.29 28.74
CA GLN A 46 11.94 75.18 30.09
C GLN A 46 12.29 73.72 30.39
N ALA A 47 13.32 73.49 31.21
CA ALA A 47 13.68 72.16 31.68
C ALA A 47 13.85 72.15 33.20
N GLY A 48 13.49 71.04 33.84
CA GLY A 48 13.57 70.87 35.30
C GLY A 48 12.90 69.57 35.77
N LEU A 49 12.63 69.45 37.07
CA LEU A 49 11.88 68.31 37.62
C LEU A 49 10.42 68.36 37.18
N ASP A 50 9.75 67.21 37.04
CA ASP A 50 8.34 67.18 36.62
C ASP A 50 7.42 67.92 37.61
N ALA A 51 7.72 67.81 38.91
CA ALA A 51 6.99 68.45 39.99
C ALA A 51 7.15 69.99 40.05
N GLU A 52 8.20 70.54 39.42
CA GLU A 52 8.48 71.98 39.39
C GLU A 52 7.89 72.68 38.17
N LYS A 53 7.14 71.94 37.35
CA LYS A 53 6.48 72.46 36.15
C LYS A 53 5.50 73.58 36.53
N PRO A 54 5.62 74.79 35.93
CA PRO A 54 4.69 75.89 36.21
C PRO A 54 3.24 75.53 35.88
N ALA A 55 2.29 76.24 36.48
CA ALA A 55 0.88 76.11 36.09
C ALA A 55 0.70 76.39 34.59
N PRO A 56 -0.17 75.62 33.90
CA PRO A 56 -0.51 75.88 32.50
C PRO A 56 -1.19 77.24 32.37
N GLY A 57 -0.98 77.91 31.24
CA GLY A 57 -1.52 79.26 31.04
C GLY A 57 -1.00 79.99 29.81
N THR A 58 -0.07 79.40 29.08
CA THR A 58 0.44 79.98 27.83
C THR A 58 0.51 78.88 26.79
N ALA A 59 -0.47 78.86 25.88
CA ALA A 59 -0.58 77.85 24.85
C ALA A 59 0.69 77.82 23.99
N GLY A 60 1.23 76.62 23.79
CA GLY A 60 2.46 76.39 23.08
C GLY A 60 3.59 75.91 23.98
N ARG A 61 3.84 76.53 25.15
CA ARG A 61 5.09 76.36 25.94
C ARG A 61 5.52 74.91 26.05
N LEU A 62 6.80 74.63 25.87
CA LEU A 62 7.34 73.28 26.02
C LEU A 62 8.06 73.15 27.36
N TYR A 63 7.86 72.03 28.03
CA TYR A 63 8.58 71.68 29.25
C TYR A 63 9.23 70.31 29.11
N VAL A 64 10.55 70.26 29.32
CA VAL A 64 11.32 69.01 29.35
C VAL A 64 11.54 68.62 30.80
N ALA A 65 10.82 67.60 31.26
CA ALA A 65 11.03 67.05 32.59
C ALA A 65 12.23 66.10 32.56
N THR A 66 13.36 66.51 33.14
CA THR A 66 14.65 65.81 33.01
C THR A 66 14.72 64.52 33.83
N ASP A 67 13.95 64.45 34.92
CA ASP A 67 13.84 63.32 35.83
C ASP A 67 12.93 62.21 35.29
N THR A 68 11.79 62.59 34.71
CA THR A 68 10.82 61.66 34.12
C THR A 68 11.08 61.37 32.65
N GLN A 69 11.99 62.11 32.02
CA GLN A 69 12.35 62.02 30.60
C GLN A 69 11.16 62.30 29.65
N MET A 70 10.27 63.20 30.07
CA MET A 70 9.03 63.51 29.35
C MET A 70 9.07 64.92 28.76
N ILE A 71 8.47 65.08 27.57
CA ILE A 71 8.23 66.40 26.97
C ILE A 71 6.75 66.71 27.07
N TYR A 72 6.43 67.88 27.61
CA TYR A 72 5.08 68.41 27.72
C TYR A 72 4.89 69.66 26.87
N ARG A 73 3.67 69.87 26.40
CA ARG A 73 3.20 71.08 25.71
C ARG A 73 2.05 71.69 26.50
N ASP A 74 2.15 72.96 26.86
CA ASP A 74 1.08 73.73 27.48
C ASP A 74 0.00 74.01 26.42
N THR A 75 -1.25 73.65 26.70
CA THR A 75 -2.40 73.93 25.82
C THR A 75 -3.04 75.30 26.10
N GLY A 76 -2.56 76.01 27.13
CA GLY A 76 -3.15 77.22 27.69
C GLY A 76 -4.05 76.95 28.89
N THR A 77 -4.48 75.70 29.08
CA THR A 77 -5.36 75.27 30.20
C THR A 77 -4.86 74.01 30.89
N ALA A 78 -4.01 73.21 30.23
CA ALA A 78 -3.43 71.99 30.77
C ALA A 78 -2.06 71.71 30.15
N TRP A 79 -1.27 70.85 30.81
CA TRP A 79 -0.07 70.28 30.19
C TRP A 79 -0.42 68.97 29.48
N GLN A 80 -0.19 68.94 28.17
CA GLN A 80 -0.32 67.75 27.34
C GLN A 80 1.04 67.05 27.20
N LYS A 81 1.09 65.73 27.37
CA LYS A 81 2.30 64.94 27.08
C LYS A 81 2.49 64.82 25.57
N VAL A 82 3.68 65.14 25.05
CA VAL A 82 3.98 65.12 23.60
C VAL A 82 5.17 64.24 23.22
N GLY A 83 6.08 63.95 24.16
CA GLY A 83 7.11 62.92 24.01
C GLY A 83 6.90 61.82 25.04
N VAL A 84 6.62 60.59 24.60
CA VAL A 84 6.37 59.42 25.45
C VAL A 84 7.55 58.45 25.38
N VAL A 85 8.03 57.97 26.53
CA VAL A 85 9.17 57.02 26.61
C VAL A 85 8.75 55.69 27.24
N LYS A 86 7.71 55.67 28.08
CA LYS A 86 7.25 54.45 28.77
C LYS A 86 5.89 54.01 28.25
N TRP A 87 5.67 52.70 28.25
CA TRP A 87 4.42 52.06 27.83
C TRP A 87 3.16 52.62 28.53
N GLY A 88 3.29 53.04 29.79
CA GLY A 88 2.19 53.62 30.57
C GLY A 88 1.73 55.00 30.09
N ASP A 89 2.56 55.71 29.32
CA ASP A 89 2.30 57.09 28.88
C ASP A 89 1.67 57.18 27.48
N ILE A 90 1.49 56.05 26.79
CA ILE A 90 0.85 55.99 25.47
C ILE A 90 -0.68 56.05 25.64
N ASP A 91 -1.27 57.14 25.15
CA ASP A 91 -2.72 57.31 25.08
C ASP A 91 -3.34 56.45 23.95
N GLY A 92 -4.59 56.03 24.11
CA GLY A 92 -5.30 55.22 23.10
C GLY A 92 -4.78 53.79 22.91
N LYS A 93 -3.90 53.27 23.79
CA LYS A 93 -3.46 51.87 23.71
C LYS A 93 -4.60 50.89 24.05
N PRO A 94 -4.69 49.72 23.39
CA PRO A 94 -5.71 48.72 23.70
C PRO A 94 -5.68 48.33 25.19
N ALA A 95 -6.86 48.23 25.81
CA ALA A 95 -7.00 47.85 27.21
C ALA A 95 -6.75 46.35 27.48
N SER A 96 -6.78 45.52 26.43
CA SER A 96 -6.57 44.07 26.51
C SER A 96 -5.56 43.62 25.44
N PHE A 97 -4.55 42.88 25.90
CA PHE A 97 -3.66 42.06 25.08
C PHE A 97 -3.90 40.58 25.35
N THR A 98 -5.02 40.24 26.00
CA THR A 98 -5.27 38.86 26.42
C THR A 98 -5.40 38.01 25.17
N PRO A 99 -4.58 36.96 24.98
CA PRO A 99 -4.87 35.96 23.97
C PRO A 99 -6.31 35.48 24.16
N SER A 100 -7.00 35.13 23.07
CA SER A 100 -8.32 34.49 23.15
C SER A 100 -8.31 33.42 24.23
N ALA A 101 -9.36 33.36 25.04
CA ALA A 101 -9.46 32.39 26.12
C ALA A 101 -9.19 30.98 25.58
N HIS A 102 -8.13 30.33 26.04
CA HIS A 102 -7.85 28.93 25.76
C HIS A 102 -8.19 28.09 26.99
N LYS A 103 -8.51 26.83 26.74
CA LYS A 103 -8.89 25.87 27.76
C LYS A 103 -7.71 25.54 28.68
N THR A 104 -7.96 25.38 29.98
CA THR A 104 -6.93 25.45 31.04
C THR A 104 -6.02 24.22 31.17
N THR A 105 -6.49 23.03 30.80
CA THR A 105 -5.77 21.77 31.08
C THR A 105 -5.75 20.79 29.90
N HIS A 106 -6.71 20.90 28.97
CA HIS A 106 -6.87 19.94 27.87
C HIS A 106 -6.99 18.48 28.35
N ALA A 107 -7.48 18.27 29.58
CA ALA A 107 -7.47 16.95 30.20
C ALA A 107 -8.45 16.01 29.51
N THR A 108 -8.00 14.81 29.13
CA THR A 108 -8.87 13.76 28.54
C THR A 108 -10.04 13.44 29.47
N GLY A 109 -11.27 13.52 28.95
CA GLY A 109 -12.51 13.29 29.72
C GLY A 109 -12.99 14.48 30.57
N GLY A 110 -12.25 15.60 30.59
CA GLY A 110 -12.68 16.86 31.20
C GLY A 110 -13.60 17.68 30.29
N ALA A 111 -14.20 18.73 30.84
CA ALA A 111 -15.00 19.71 30.08
C ALA A 111 -14.16 20.49 29.05
N ASP A 112 -12.83 20.36 29.12
CA ASP A 112 -11.86 21.15 28.40
C ASP A 112 -10.91 20.32 27.52
N ALA A 113 -11.19 19.01 27.35
CA ALA A 113 -10.47 18.08 26.48
C ALA A 113 -10.42 18.54 25.01
N LEU A 114 -9.32 18.25 24.33
CA LEU A 114 -9.20 18.38 22.87
C LEU A 114 -9.58 17.07 22.19
N ALA A 115 -10.41 17.15 21.16
CA ALA A 115 -10.65 16.08 20.20
C ALA A 115 -9.63 16.15 19.06
N PRO A 116 -9.40 15.05 18.30
CA PRO A 116 -8.54 15.07 17.12
C PRO A 116 -8.88 16.19 16.11
N ALA A 117 -10.18 16.48 15.94
CA ALA A 117 -10.66 17.56 15.07
C ALA A 117 -10.17 18.97 15.49
N ASP A 118 -9.90 19.20 16.78
CA ASP A 118 -9.45 20.49 17.29
C ASP A 118 -8.01 20.84 16.85
N ILE A 119 -7.24 19.85 16.40
CA ILE A 119 -5.84 20.00 15.95
C ILE A 119 -5.63 19.55 14.50
N GLY A 120 -6.70 19.24 13.77
CA GLY A 120 -6.62 18.69 12.41
C GLY A 120 -6.03 17.28 12.34
N ALA A 121 -6.06 16.53 13.44
CA ALA A 121 -5.68 15.12 13.45
C ALA A 121 -6.85 14.23 13.01
N ALA A 122 -6.53 13.13 12.33
CA ALA A 122 -7.51 12.12 11.94
C ALA A 122 -8.19 11.51 13.18
N ALA A 123 -9.47 11.19 13.05
CA ALA A 123 -10.25 10.58 14.13
C ALA A 123 -9.93 9.10 14.29
N GLN A 124 -10.24 8.54 15.47
CA GLN A 124 -10.14 7.09 15.72
C GLN A 124 -10.98 6.28 14.72
N THR A 125 -12.07 6.86 14.21
CA THR A 125 -12.90 6.27 13.15
C THR A 125 -12.16 6.18 11.82
N ASP A 126 -11.27 7.13 11.51
CA ASP A 126 -10.47 7.10 10.28
C ASP A 126 -9.40 6.00 10.38
N PHE A 127 -8.80 5.84 11.57
CA PHE A 127 -7.91 4.71 11.86
C PHE A 127 -8.65 3.37 11.79
N ALA A 128 -9.86 3.27 12.36
CA ALA A 128 -10.68 2.07 12.25
C ALA A 128 -11.11 1.78 10.81
N ALA A 129 -11.42 2.82 10.02
CA ALA A 129 -11.70 2.71 8.60
C ALA A 129 -10.47 2.23 7.83
N HIS A 130 -9.27 2.74 8.15
CA HIS A 130 -8.01 2.27 7.57
C HIS A 130 -7.69 0.81 7.96
N LEU A 131 -7.92 0.40 9.21
CA LEU A 131 -7.76 -1.01 9.61
C LEU A 131 -8.79 -1.92 8.93
N ALA A 132 -9.99 -1.40 8.66
CA ALA A 132 -10.97 -2.11 7.84
C ALA A 132 -10.56 -2.13 6.36
N ASP A 133 -9.85 -1.10 5.89
CA ASP A 133 -9.29 -1.00 4.54
C ASP A 133 -8.06 -1.91 4.36
N ASP A 134 -7.34 -2.30 5.40
CA ASP A 134 -6.36 -3.42 5.31
C ASP A 134 -7.03 -4.74 4.89
N ALA A 135 -8.35 -4.89 5.05
CA ALA A 135 -9.11 -5.99 4.45
C ALA A 135 -9.43 -5.76 2.95
N ALA A 136 -9.35 -4.53 2.46
CA ALA A 136 -9.53 -4.14 1.05
C ALA A 136 -8.20 -4.00 0.28
N HIS A 137 -7.09 -3.74 0.99
CA HIS A 137 -5.74 -3.96 0.50
C HIS A 137 -5.48 -5.46 0.45
N ASN A 138 -5.99 -6.10 -0.61
CA ASN A 138 -5.76 -7.49 -1.00
C ASN A 138 -4.28 -7.77 -1.36
N ILE A 139 -3.34 -7.08 -0.72
CA ILE A 139 -1.89 -7.26 -0.81
C ILE A 139 -1.52 -8.13 0.39
N PRO A 140 -1.23 -9.42 0.21
CA PRO A 140 -0.77 -10.26 1.30
C PRO A 140 0.49 -9.63 1.89
N SER A 141 0.44 -9.25 3.16
CA SER A 141 1.55 -8.62 3.88
C SER A 141 2.80 -9.49 3.98
N HIS A 142 2.71 -10.76 3.56
CA HIS A 142 3.81 -11.68 3.43
C HIS A 142 3.42 -12.85 2.53
N PHE A 143 4.40 -13.40 1.83
CA PHE A 143 4.28 -14.71 1.20
C PHE A 143 4.24 -15.74 2.34
N ASP A 144 3.10 -16.41 2.56
CA ASP A 144 3.03 -17.56 3.45
C ASP A 144 3.56 -18.79 2.68
N PRO A 145 4.70 -19.38 3.06
CA PRO A 145 5.26 -20.54 2.38
C PRO A 145 4.41 -21.81 2.52
N THR A 146 3.40 -21.81 3.39
CA THR A 146 2.46 -22.92 3.58
C THR A 146 1.10 -22.70 2.93
N THR A 147 0.65 -21.46 2.72
CA THR A 147 -0.70 -21.18 2.16
C THR A 147 -0.75 -20.32 0.91
N GLY A 148 0.39 -19.78 0.45
CA GLY A 148 0.44 -18.91 -0.72
C GLY A 148 -0.29 -17.56 -0.51
N HIS A 149 -0.43 -16.79 -1.59
CA HIS A 149 -1.19 -15.54 -1.58
C HIS A 149 -2.68 -15.86 -1.79
N LYS A 150 -3.53 -15.46 -0.83
CA LYS A 150 -4.97 -15.73 -0.86
C LYS A 150 -5.64 -14.95 -2.01
N HIS A 151 -6.12 -15.67 -3.01
CA HIS A 151 -7.21 -15.21 -3.86
C HIS A 151 -8.50 -15.78 -3.26
N THR A 152 -9.42 -14.91 -2.84
CA THR A 152 -10.63 -15.34 -2.10
C THR A 152 -11.76 -15.76 -3.05
N GLY A 153 -11.48 -15.86 -4.34
CA GLY A 153 -12.44 -16.24 -5.38
C GLY A 153 -13.45 -15.14 -5.70
N ALA A 154 -13.20 -13.90 -5.31
CA ALA A 154 -14.04 -12.77 -5.67
C ALA A 154 -13.83 -12.38 -7.15
N ALA A 155 -14.89 -11.93 -7.81
CA ALA A 155 -14.83 -11.46 -9.20
C ALA A 155 -13.83 -10.30 -9.33
N GLY A 156 -12.74 -10.52 -10.07
CA GLY A 156 -11.65 -9.54 -10.24
C GLY A 156 -10.28 -10.06 -9.82
N ASP A 157 -10.23 -11.14 -9.04
CA ASP A 157 -8.98 -11.87 -8.79
C ASP A 157 -8.62 -12.66 -10.06
N GLY A 158 -7.40 -12.46 -10.57
CA GLY A 158 -6.89 -13.25 -11.71
C GLY A 158 -6.96 -14.76 -11.44
N PRO A 159 -6.86 -15.60 -12.49
CA PRO A 159 -7.01 -17.05 -12.33
C PRO A 159 -6.02 -17.60 -11.31
N GLN A 160 -6.56 -18.11 -10.19
CA GLN A 160 -5.81 -18.79 -9.14
C GLN A 160 -5.16 -20.04 -9.75
N ILE A 161 -3.83 -20.05 -9.87
CA ILE A 161 -3.10 -21.30 -10.13
C ILE A 161 -3.02 -22.02 -8.79
N ASP A 162 -4.05 -22.79 -8.47
CA ASP A 162 -4.06 -23.65 -7.30
C ASP A 162 -3.11 -24.85 -7.56
N PRO A 163 -1.91 -24.91 -6.93
CA PRO A 163 -1.02 -26.04 -7.11
C PRO A 163 -1.63 -27.33 -6.53
N SER A 164 -2.57 -27.19 -5.59
CA SER A 164 -3.31 -28.31 -5.01
C SER A 164 -4.34 -28.90 -5.98
N ALA A 165 -4.78 -28.17 -7.01
CA ALA A 165 -5.60 -28.73 -8.09
C ALA A 165 -4.82 -29.76 -8.94
N PHE A 166 -3.49 -29.64 -9.04
CA PHE A 166 -2.64 -30.66 -9.65
C PHE A 166 -2.30 -31.80 -8.68
N ALA A 167 -2.21 -31.52 -7.38
CA ALA A 167 -1.87 -32.52 -6.35
C ALA A 167 -3.06 -33.37 -5.87
N THR A 168 -4.29 -32.86 -5.98
CA THR A 168 -5.53 -33.56 -5.58
C THR A 168 -6.28 -34.17 -6.76
N ALA A 169 -5.83 -33.96 -8.00
CA ALA A 169 -6.41 -34.59 -9.16
C ALA A 169 -6.10 -36.09 -9.14
N ASN A 170 -7.04 -36.86 -8.57
CA ASN A 170 -7.04 -38.31 -8.56
C ASN A 170 -7.25 -38.81 -9.99
N TRP A 171 -6.19 -38.79 -10.82
CA TRP A 171 -6.29 -39.15 -12.23
C TRP A 171 -6.70 -40.62 -12.36
N PRO A 172 -7.75 -40.92 -13.14
CA PRO A 172 -8.16 -42.29 -13.44
C PRO A 172 -6.97 -43.14 -13.88
N ALA A 173 -6.65 -44.16 -13.11
CA ALA A 173 -5.53 -45.04 -13.39
C ALA A 173 -5.78 -46.42 -12.79
N PHE A 174 -5.45 -47.48 -13.53
CA PHE A 174 -5.51 -48.83 -12.98
C PHE A 174 -4.40 -49.71 -13.55
N ARG A 175 -4.12 -50.81 -12.87
CA ARG A 175 -3.33 -51.91 -13.41
C ARG A 175 -3.89 -53.24 -12.90
N ALA A 176 -4.24 -54.12 -13.82
CA ALA A 176 -4.68 -55.48 -13.57
C ALA A 176 -3.80 -56.50 -14.30
N TYR A 177 -3.78 -57.73 -13.80
CA TYR A 177 -3.04 -58.84 -14.38
C TYR A 177 -3.80 -60.15 -14.29
N GLN A 178 -3.36 -61.11 -15.10
CA GLN A 178 -3.95 -62.44 -15.17
C GLN A 178 -3.40 -63.35 -14.06
N SER A 179 -4.28 -63.86 -13.21
CA SER A 179 -3.94 -64.82 -12.13
C SER A 179 -4.37 -66.26 -12.44
N THR A 180 -5.12 -66.48 -13.52
CA THR A 180 -5.53 -67.81 -14.01
C THR A 180 -5.29 -67.89 -15.52
N ALA A 181 -4.59 -68.93 -15.98
CA ALA A 181 -4.28 -69.11 -17.41
C ALA A 181 -5.56 -69.25 -18.24
N GLN A 182 -5.55 -68.75 -19.45
CA GLN A 182 -6.70 -68.77 -20.36
C GLN A 182 -6.32 -69.47 -21.66
N SER A 183 -7.10 -70.45 -22.07
CA SER A 183 -6.97 -71.09 -23.37
C SER A 183 -7.64 -70.25 -24.45
N LEU A 184 -6.89 -69.89 -25.49
CA LEU A 184 -7.39 -69.23 -26.70
C LEU A 184 -7.61 -70.26 -27.80
N ALA A 185 -8.76 -70.16 -28.47
CA ALA A 185 -9.03 -70.92 -29.68
C ALA A 185 -8.14 -70.42 -30.84
N ALA A 186 -7.73 -71.35 -31.70
CA ALA A 186 -6.97 -71.04 -32.90
C ALA A 186 -7.71 -70.04 -33.80
N ALA A 187 -6.94 -69.12 -34.39
CA ALA A 187 -7.38 -68.13 -35.35
C ALA A 187 -8.58 -67.26 -34.90
N THR A 188 -8.73 -67.06 -33.59
CA THR A 188 -9.87 -66.33 -32.99
C THR A 188 -9.37 -65.26 -32.04
N TRP A 189 -9.86 -64.04 -32.20
CA TRP A 189 -9.64 -62.97 -31.23
C TRP A 189 -10.45 -63.27 -29.96
N THR A 190 -9.75 -63.44 -28.84
CA THR A 190 -10.37 -63.77 -27.56
C THR A 190 -10.09 -62.66 -26.56
N LYS A 191 -11.13 -62.17 -25.87
CA LYS A 191 -10.98 -61.21 -24.76
C LYS A 191 -10.08 -61.82 -23.69
N ILE A 192 -9.07 -61.10 -23.22
CA ILE A 192 -8.17 -61.57 -22.17
C ILE A 192 -8.73 -61.19 -20.80
N ALA A 193 -8.84 -62.17 -19.91
CA ALA A 193 -9.25 -61.95 -18.53
C ALA A 193 -8.07 -61.51 -17.66
N PHE A 194 -8.21 -60.38 -16.95
CA PHE A 194 -7.23 -59.91 -15.94
C PHE A 194 -7.91 -59.84 -14.58
N GLN A 195 -7.85 -60.93 -13.81
CA GLN A 195 -8.69 -61.13 -12.62
C GLN A 195 -8.20 -60.41 -11.36
N THR A 196 -6.96 -59.93 -11.34
CA THR A 196 -6.34 -59.38 -10.13
C THR A 196 -5.78 -58.00 -10.37
N GLU A 197 -6.20 -57.06 -9.53
CA GLU A 197 -5.75 -55.67 -9.56
C GLU A 197 -4.50 -55.48 -8.71
N ASN A 198 -3.52 -54.72 -9.23
CA ASN A 198 -2.45 -54.17 -8.41
C ASN A 198 -2.92 -52.88 -7.73
N TYR A 199 -3.65 -52.04 -8.47
CA TYR A 199 -4.31 -50.84 -7.98
C TYR A 199 -5.43 -50.44 -8.96
N ASP A 200 -6.45 -49.76 -8.44
CA ASP A 200 -7.50 -49.12 -9.22
C ASP A 200 -7.87 -47.76 -8.60
N GLN A 201 -7.28 -46.71 -9.16
CA GLN A 201 -7.48 -45.33 -8.77
C GLN A 201 -8.66 -44.74 -9.53
N GLY A 202 -9.73 -44.45 -8.79
CA GLY A 202 -10.98 -43.94 -9.35
C GLY A 202 -12.00 -45.04 -9.66
N ASN A 203 -11.74 -46.29 -9.28
CA ASN A 203 -12.64 -47.43 -9.47
C ASN A 203 -13.07 -47.57 -10.94
N VAL A 204 -12.08 -47.57 -11.84
CA VAL A 204 -12.25 -47.48 -13.29
C VAL A 204 -12.03 -48.81 -14.00
N TYR A 205 -11.58 -49.84 -13.28
CA TYR A 205 -11.47 -51.19 -13.82
C TYR A 205 -12.66 -52.03 -13.36
N ASP A 206 -13.36 -52.62 -14.31
CA ASP A 206 -14.45 -53.56 -14.05
C ASP A 206 -13.89 -54.99 -14.10
N ASN A 207 -13.68 -55.57 -12.92
CA ASN A 207 -13.14 -56.92 -12.77
C ASN A 207 -14.15 -58.03 -13.14
N ALA A 208 -15.44 -57.72 -13.32
CA ALA A 208 -16.42 -58.69 -13.78
C ALA A 208 -16.36 -58.87 -15.31
N GLU A 209 -16.16 -57.77 -16.04
CA GLU A 209 -16.12 -57.76 -17.52
C GLU A 209 -14.71 -57.68 -18.11
N TYR A 210 -13.70 -57.50 -17.26
CA TYR A 210 -12.27 -57.35 -17.57
C TYR A 210 -11.97 -56.17 -18.49
N GLN A 211 -12.58 -55.02 -18.18
CA GLN A 211 -12.55 -53.82 -19.00
C GLN A 211 -12.22 -52.58 -18.19
N PHE A 212 -11.58 -51.62 -18.83
CA PHE A 212 -11.46 -50.26 -18.31
C PHE A 212 -12.66 -49.44 -18.76
N ILE A 213 -13.26 -48.65 -17.87
CA ILE A 213 -14.35 -47.72 -18.19
C ILE A 213 -13.86 -46.29 -17.96
N ALA A 214 -13.83 -45.46 -19.00
CA ALA A 214 -13.39 -44.07 -18.89
C ALA A 214 -14.40 -43.26 -18.07
N PRO A 215 -14.06 -42.73 -16.88
CA PRO A 215 -15.04 -42.00 -16.04
C PRO A 215 -15.32 -40.59 -16.59
N THR A 216 -14.40 -40.03 -17.37
CA THR A 216 -14.51 -38.70 -17.97
C THR A 216 -13.99 -38.72 -19.40
N GLY A 217 -14.36 -37.71 -20.19
CA GLY A 217 -13.75 -37.51 -21.50
C GLY A 217 -12.28 -37.09 -21.37
N GLY A 218 -11.41 -37.63 -22.21
CA GLY A 218 -9.98 -37.29 -22.17
C GLY A 218 -9.10 -38.14 -23.08
N ILE A 219 -7.81 -37.91 -22.97
CA ILE A 219 -6.78 -38.75 -23.59
C ILE A 219 -6.23 -39.70 -22.53
N TYR A 220 -6.20 -40.98 -22.87
CA TYR A 220 -5.74 -42.06 -22.03
C TYR A 220 -4.56 -42.78 -22.69
N ILE A 221 -3.55 -43.11 -21.90
CA ILE A 221 -2.52 -44.07 -22.30
C ILE A 221 -3.01 -45.45 -21.87
N VAL A 222 -3.08 -46.38 -22.81
CA VAL A 222 -3.44 -47.78 -22.58
C VAL A 222 -2.23 -48.63 -22.92
N SER A 223 -1.79 -49.46 -21.97
CA SER A 223 -0.69 -50.40 -22.15
C SER A 223 -1.12 -51.81 -21.77
N ALA A 224 -0.80 -52.77 -22.61
CA ALA A 224 -1.09 -54.16 -22.33
C ALA A 224 -0.02 -55.09 -22.89
N ARG A 225 0.09 -56.25 -22.26
CA ARG A 225 0.91 -57.38 -22.72
C ARG A 225 0.11 -58.66 -22.54
N VAL A 226 0.15 -59.52 -23.54
CA VAL A 226 -0.36 -60.89 -23.52
C VAL A 226 0.83 -61.80 -23.74
N HIS A 227 1.05 -62.72 -22.81
CA HIS A 227 2.13 -63.69 -22.87
C HIS A 227 1.53 -65.07 -23.20
N PHE A 228 2.04 -65.72 -24.25
CA PHE A 228 1.60 -67.03 -24.71
C PHE A 228 2.56 -68.14 -24.24
N ALA A 229 1.99 -69.29 -23.87
CA ALA A 229 2.70 -70.51 -23.54
C ALA A 229 3.17 -71.25 -24.81
N GLY A 230 4.14 -70.63 -25.49
CA GLY A 230 4.85 -71.20 -26.65
C GLY A 230 4.27 -70.83 -28.00
N GLY A 231 5.02 -71.19 -29.03
CA GLY A 231 4.68 -70.91 -30.42
C GLY A 231 5.48 -71.77 -31.40
N LEU A 232 4.88 -72.03 -32.56
CA LEU A 232 5.50 -72.72 -33.68
C LEU A 232 6.12 -71.73 -34.65
N ASP A 233 7.06 -72.22 -35.46
CA ASP A 233 7.65 -71.41 -36.52
C ASP A 233 6.58 -70.97 -37.53
N GLY A 234 6.51 -69.66 -37.79
CA GLY A 234 5.51 -69.05 -38.66
C GLY A 234 4.13 -68.83 -38.03
N GLU A 235 3.94 -69.18 -36.75
CA GLU A 235 2.71 -68.88 -36.00
C GLU A 235 2.53 -67.37 -35.85
N ASN A 236 1.29 -66.87 -35.96
CA ASN A 236 1.02 -65.45 -35.80
C ASN A 236 0.41 -65.17 -34.43
N HIS A 237 1.15 -64.45 -33.58
CA HIS A 237 0.66 -63.95 -32.31
C HIS A 237 0.32 -62.46 -32.42
N ALA A 238 -0.78 -62.06 -31.78
CA ALA A 238 -1.18 -60.67 -31.77
C ALA A 238 -1.94 -60.26 -30.50
N ALA A 239 -1.81 -58.98 -30.15
CA ALA A 239 -2.64 -58.32 -29.16
C ALA A 239 -3.29 -57.09 -29.78
N ALA A 240 -4.54 -56.83 -29.41
CA ALA A 240 -5.32 -55.72 -29.92
C ALA A 240 -6.08 -55.04 -28.79
N VAL A 241 -6.26 -53.74 -28.96
CA VAL A 241 -7.13 -52.92 -28.12
C VAL A 241 -8.49 -52.80 -28.81
N TYR A 242 -9.53 -53.08 -28.05
CA TYR A 242 -10.93 -52.91 -28.45
C TYR A 242 -11.51 -51.75 -27.66
N VAL A 243 -12.32 -50.92 -28.33
CA VAL A 243 -13.07 -49.83 -27.71
C VAL A 243 -14.53 -50.05 -28.04
N ASN A 244 -15.38 -50.09 -27.03
CA ASN A 244 -16.83 -50.33 -27.18
C ASN A 244 -17.15 -51.58 -28.03
N GLY A 245 -16.41 -52.66 -27.82
CA GLY A 245 -16.58 -53.94 -28.52
C GLY A 245 -16.03 -54.00 -29.95
N ALA A 246 -15.46 -52.90 -30.47
CA ALA A 246 -14.86 -52.85 -31.80
C ALA A 246 -13.33 -52.78 -31.74
N ALA A 247 -12.66 -53.48 -32.66
CA ALA A 247 -11.20 -53.45 -32.74
C ALA A 247 -10.72 -52.04 -33.14
N HIS A 248 -9.91 -51.41 -32.28
CA HIS A 248 -9.37 -50.06 -32.51
C HIS A 248 -7.94 -50.11 -33.05
N SER A 249 -7.03 -50.79 -32.35
CA SER A 249 -5.59 -50.83 -32.70
C SER A 249 -4.99 -52.21 -32.47
N ARG A 250 -3.97 -52.58 -33.26
CA ARG A 250 -3.06 -53.70 -32.94
C ARG A 250 -1.88 -53.16 -32.14
N LEU A 251 -1.56 -53.78 -31.01
CA LEU A 251 -0.38 -53.42 -30.20
C LEU A 251 0.89 -54.04 -30.81
N LYS A 252 0.81 -55.32 -31.14
CA LYS A 252 1.79 -56.08 -31.93
C LYS A 252 1.02 -57.17 -32.68
N GLN A 253 1.44 -57.43 -33.91
CA GLN A 253 0.97 -58.55 -34.72
C GLN A 253 2.09 -58.97 -35.65
N GLY A 254 2.37 -60.27 -35.75
CA GLY A 254 3.34 -60.78 -36.70
C GLY A 254 3.70 -62.24 -36.48
N PRO A 255 4.35 -62.85 -37.48
CA PRO A 255 4.88 -64.20 -37.34
C PRO A 255 5.95 -64.24 -36.26
N ILE A 256 6.00 -65.35 -35.54
CA ILE A 256 7.05 -65.68 -34.58
C ILE A 256 7.84 -66.91 -35.04
N GLY A 257 9.04 -67.08 -34.52
CA GLY A 257 9.78 -68.34 -34.64
C GLY A 257 9.31 -69.36 -33.61
N ALA A 258 9.76 -70.61 -33.74
CA ALA A 258 9.51 -71.63 -32.73
C ALA A 258 10.17 -71.25 -31.39
N VAL A 259 9.36 -71.13 -30.34
CA VAL A 259 9.78 -70.70 -29.00
C VAL A 259 8.93 -71.37 -27.92
N ASP A 260 9.50 -71.53 -26.73
CA ASP A 260 8.77 -72.06 -25.56
C ASP A 260 7.79 -71.04 -24.98
N GLU A 261 8.05 -69.74 -25.18
CA GLU A 261 7.19 -68.63 -24.76
C GLU A 261 7.39 -67.40 -25.68
N ASP A 262 6.33 -66.63 -25.94
CA ASP A 262 6.40 -65.34 -26.62
C ASP A 262 5.43 -64.35 -25.98
N SER A 263 5.69 -63.05 -26.13
CA SER A 263 4.76 -62.02 -25.70
C SER A 263 4.51 -60.98 -26.76
N VAL A 264 3.27 -60.53 -26.78
CA VAL A 264 2.79 -59.44 -27.63
C VAL A 264 2.20 -58.36 -26.76
N GLY A 265 2.58 -57.12 -27.02
CA GLY A 265 2.16 -56.01 -26.18
C GLY A 265 2.64 -54.69 -26.75
N GLY A 266 2.18 -53.62 -26.14
CA GLY A 266 2.49 -52.28 -26.58
C GLY A 266 1.65 -51.25 -25.84
N THR A 267 1.75 -50.02 -26.34
CA THR A 267 1.08 -48.86 -25.75
C THR A 267 0.40 -48.05 -26.85
N VAL A 268 -0.78 -47.52 -26.57
CA VAL A 268 -1.53 -46.64 -27.47
C VAL A 268 -2.11 -45.46 -26.69
N LEU A 269 -2.20 -44.30 -27.35
CA LEU A 269 -2.99 -43.17 -26.85
C LEU A 269 -4.40 -43.24 -27.45
N LEU A 270 -5.42 -43.20 -26.60
CA LEU A 270 -6.83 -43.21 -27.00
C LEU A 270 -7.49 -41.92 -26.56
N LYS A 271 -8.32 -41.34 -27.42
CA LYS A 271 -9.27 -40.29 -27.04
C LYS A 271 -10.61 -40.96 -26.76
N LEU A 272 -11.05 -40.91 -25.51
CA LEU A 272 -12.26 -41.59 -25.03
C LEU A 272 -13.28 -40.56 -24.52
N ALA A 273 -14.56 -40.86 -24.69
CA ALA A 273 -15.65 -40.19 -24.02
C ALA A 273 -15.92 -40.84 -22.65
N ALA A 274 -16.64 -40.13 -21.78
CA ALA A 274 -17.10 -40.72 -20.52
C ALA A 274 -18.03 -41.91 -20.79
N GLY A 275 -17.77 -43.05 -20.17
CA GLY A 275 -18.51 -44.30 -20.33
C GLY A 275 -17.98 -45.20 -21.45
N ASP A 276 -17.05 -44.76 -22.29
CA ASP A 276 -16.39 -45.65 -23.25
C ASP A 276 -15.60 -46.71 -22.48
N TYR A 277 -15.67 -47.96 -22.94
CA TYR A 277 -14.92 -49.06 -22.35
C TYR A 277 -13.83 -49.59 -23.27
N VAL A 278 -12.74 -50.04 -22.67
CA VAL A 278 -11.55 -50.56 -23.34
C VAL A 278 -11.25 -51.97 -22.85
N GLU A 279 -11.00 -52.85 -23.81
CA GLU A 279 -10.73 -54.27 -23.60
C GLU A 279 -9.49 -54.69 -24.38
N ILE A 280 -8.81 -55.73 -23.90
CA ILE A 280 -7.64 -56.30 -24.59
C ILE A 280 -8.01 -57.68 -25.11
N TYR A 281 -7.70 -57.91 -26.37
CA TYR A 281 -7.91 -59.20 -27.02
C TYR A 281 -6.57 -59.78 -27.47
N GLY A 282 -6.40 -61.08 -27.26
CA GLY A 282 -5.28 -61.87 -27.77
C GLY A 282 -5.71 -62.71 -28.96
N TYR A 283 -4.75 -63.02 -29.83
CA TYR A 283 -4.92 -63.89 -30.98
C TYR A 283 -3.68 -64.75 -31.17
N SER A 284 -3.89 -66.03 -31.45
CA SER A 284 -2.90 -66.90 -32.08
C SER A 284 -3.52 -67.63 -33.26
N SER A 285 -2.74 -67.92 -34.32
CA SER A 285 -3.18 -68.80 -35.41
C SER A 285 -3.36 -70.27 -34.98
N ASN A 286 -2.84 -70.67 -33.82
CA ASN A 286 -3.03 -71.99 -33.23
C ASN A 286 -3.64 -71.88 -31.83
N ALA A 287 -4.17 -72.98 -31.30
CA ALA A 287 -4.67 -73.00 -29.94
C ALA A 287 -3.49 -72.85 -28.97
N ARG A 288 -3.57 -71.87 -28.08
CA ARG A 288 -2.53 -71.50 -27.12
C ARG A 288 -3.14 -71.08 -25.81
N ASP A 289 -2.42 -71.39 -24.74
CA ASP A 289 -2.74 -70.85 -23.42
C ASP A 289 -1.95 -69.56 -23.19
N THR A 290 -2.51 -68.65 -22.39
CA THR A 290 -1.73 -67.53 -21.85
C THR A 290 -0.93 -67.95 -20.62
N GLN A 291 0.14 -67.21 -20.34
CA GLN A 291 0.93 -67.32 -19.12
C GLN A 291 0.44 -66.34 -18.05
N VAL A 292 0.41 -66.78 -16.80
CA VAL A 292 0.02 -65.99 -15.63
C VAL A 292 1.23 -65.33 -14.98
N ALA A 293 1.09 -64.06 -14.60
CA ALA A 293 1.94 -63.30 -13.68
C ALA A 293 1.72 -61.80 -13.93
N SER A 294 1.94 -60.99 -12.90
CA SER A 294 1.88 -59.52 -13.02
C SER A 294 2.96 -58.92 -13.93
N THR A 295 3.99 -59.68 -14.28
CA THR A 295 5.07 -59.31 -15.23
C THR A 295 4.82 -59.83 -16.64
N TYR A 296 3.88 -60.78 -16.82
CA TYR A 296 3.65 -61.50 -18.07
C TYR A 296 2.43 -60.98 -18.81
N THR A 297 1.24 -61.17 -18.26
CA THR A 297 -0.03 -60.77 -18.89
C THR A 297 -0.71 -59.72 -18.03
N TYR A 298 -0.68 -58.46 -18.50
CA TYR A 298 -1.18 -57.30 -17.77
C TYR A 298 -1.89 -56.30 -18.67
N PHE A 299 -2.75 -55.49 -18.05
CA PHE A 299 -3.46 -54.37 -18.65
C PHE A 299 -3.42 -53.18 -17.69
N ALA A 300 -3.03 -52.02 -18.19
CA ALA A 300 -3.00 -50.78 -17.44
C ALA A 300 -3.47 -49.60 -18.30
N ALA A 301 -4.08 -48.61 -17.66
CA ALA A 301 -4.33 -47.32 -18.29
C ALA A 301 -4.21 -46.17 -17.30
N VAL A 302 -3.93 -44.97 -17.82
CA VAL A 302 -3.94 -43.71 -17.06
C VAL A 302 -4.41 -42.55 -17.94
N ARG A 303 -5.18 -41.63 -17.37
CA ARG A 303 -5.56 -40.36 -18.02
C ARG A 303 -4.36 -39.41 -18.08
N VAL A 304 -4.14 -38.77 -19.24
CA VAL A 304 -3.02 -37.84 -19.44
C VAL A 304 -3.42 -36.45 -19.93
N ALA A 305 -4.65 -36.27 -20.42
CA ALA A 305 -5.19 -34.95 -20.77
C ALA A 305 -6.72 -34.92 -20.66
#